data_AF-A0A1Y5TTI7-F1
#
_entry.id   AF-A0A1Y5TTI7-F1
#
_cell.length_a   1.000
_cell.length_b   1.000
_cell.length_c   1.000
_cell.angle_alpha   90.00
_cell.angle_beta   90.00
_cell.angle_gamma   90.00
#
_symmetry.space_group_name_H-M   'P 1'
#
loop_
_entity.id
_entity.type
_entity.pdbx_description
1 polymer ?
#
loop_
_entity_poly.entity_id
_entity_poly.type
_entity_poly.pdbx_seq_one_letter_code
_entity_poly.pdbx_strand_id
1 'polypeptide(L)'
;MEKITSEWLKERLGDDRGKKAALAEALGLTNDKISKMISGIRKPQAEEIPTIHAFFGETASDVDPELAAVWRQLEPSERTFLLNAAKAQIAAKDPLPE
;
A
#
# COMPACT_ATOMS: atom_id res chain seq x y z
N MET A 1 1.01 -9.34 -2.86
CA MET A 1 1.62 -8.36 -1.94
C MET A 1 3.08 -8.19 -2.33
N GLU A 2 3.42 -7.04 -2.91
CA GLU A 2 4.78 -6.73 -3.33
C GLU A 2 5.66 -6.53 -2.09
N LYS A 3 6.82 -7.19 -2.02
CA LYS A 3 7.73 -7.04 -0.87
C LYS A 3 8.62 -5.83 -1.12
N ILE A 4 8.65 -4.88 -0.19
CA ILE A 4 9.62 -3.77 -0.23
C ILE A 4 11.03 -4.33 0.00
N THR A 5 11.80 -4.46 -1.08
CA THR A 5 13.21 -4.88 -1.05
C THR A 5 14.17 -3.70 -1.22
N SER A 6 15.47 -3.94 -1.04
CA SER A 6 16.51 -2.95 -1.35
C SER A 6 16.48 -2.51 -2.81
N GLU A 7 16.26 -3.44 -3.73
CA GLU A 7 16.20 -3.17 -5.17
C GLU A 7 14.98 -2.32 -5.51
N TRP A 8 13.81 -2.65 -4.93
CA TRP A 8 12.58 -1.89 -5.05
C TRP A 8 12.75 -0.43 -4.62
N LEU A 9 13.43 -0.20 -3.49
CA LEU A 9 13.74 1.14 -2.98
C LEU A 9 14.74 1.88 -3.88
N LYS A 10 15.78 1.20 -4.39
CA LYS A 10 16.76 1.80 -5.30
C LYS A 10 16.12 2.26 -6.60
N GLU A 11 15.23 1.45 -7.17
CA GLU A 11 14.54 1.77 -8.42
C GLU A 11 13.68 3.03 -8.28
N ARG A 12 12.95 3.16 -7.18
CA ARG A 12 12.03 4.29 -6.94
C ARG A 12 12.72 5.57 -6.48
N LEU A 13 13.78 5.44 -5.69
CA LEU A 13 14.57 6.59 -5.25
C LEU A 13 15.51 7.10 -6.34
N GLY A 14 16.03 6.21 -7.18
CA GLY A 14 17.08 6.52 -8.15
C GLY A 14 18.30 7.17 -7.48
N ASP A 15 18.96 8.06 -8.21
CA ASP A 15 20.11 8.85 -7.72
C ASP A 15 19.72 10.16 -7.00
N ASP A 16 18.43 10.36 -6.75
CA ASP A 16 17.92 11.60 -6.17
C ASP A 16 18.18 11.65 -4.65
N ARG A 17 19.13 12.51 -4.25
CA ARG A 17 19.47 12.74 -2.84
C ARG A 17 18.33 13.42 -2.07
N GLY A 18 17.49 14.20 -2.74
CA GLY A 18 16.33 14.87 -2.13
C GLY A 18 15.26 13.88 -1.70
N LYS A 19 14.98 12.86 -2.53
CA LYS A 19 14.01 11.81 -2.20
C LYS A 19 14.40 10.97 -0.99
N LYS A 20 15.70 10.74 -0.77
CA LYS A 20 16.18 10.02 0.43
C LYS A 20 15.89 10.79 1.71
N ALA A 21 16.15 12.09 1.71
CA ALA A 21 15.87 12.97 2.84
C ALA A 21 14.36 13.07 3.10
N ALA A 22 13.57 13.22 2.04
CA ALA A 22 12.11 13.28 2.15
C ALA A 22 11.52 11.95 2.67
N LEU A 23 12.04 10.80 2.26
CA LEU A 23 11.62 9.49 2.80
C LEU A 23 12.00 9.33 4.27
N ALA A 24 13.16 9.85 4.68
CA ALA A 24 13.60 9.85 6.07
C ALA A 24 12.65 10.68 6.94
N GLU A 25 12.26 11.87 6.47
CA GLU A 25 11.31 12.74 7.13
C GLU A 25 9.92 12.10 7.22
N ALA A 26 9.42 11.52 6.13
CA ALA A 26 8.12 10.84 6.09
C ALA A 26 8.03 9.66 7.08
N LEU A 27 9.14 8.96 7.30
CA LEU A 27 9.22 7.82 8.23
C LEU A 27 9.62 8.23 9.67
N GLY A 28 9.99 9.49 9.91
CA GLY A 28 10.57 9.90 11.19
C GLY A 28 11.90 9.20 11.50
N LEU A 29 12.68 8.82 10.47
CA LEU A 29 13.93 8.10 10.58
C LEU A 29 15.12 8.99 10.21
N THR A 30 16.33 8.54 10.57
CA THR A 30 17.57 9.19 10.13
C THR A 30 17.97 8.74 8.72
N ASN A 31 18.68 9.59 7.99
CA ASN A 31 19.24 9.26 6.67
C ASN A 31 20.14 8.01 6.67
N ASP A 32 20.81 7.71 7.79
CA ASP A 32 21.59 6.48 7.97
C ASP A 32 20.70 5.22 7.93
N LYS A 33 19.55 5.25 8.62
CA LYS A 33 18.59 4.15 8.62
C LYS A 33 18.00 3.92 7.22
N ILE A 34 17.71 5.00 6.49
CA ILE A 34 17.26 4.91 5.10
C ILE A 34 18.37 4.30 4.22
N SER A 35 19.61 4.77 4.37
CA SER A 35 20.75 4.24 3.61
C SER A 35 20.98 2.75 3.85
N LYS A 36 20.80 2.28 5.09
CA LYS A 36 20.84 0.85 5.46
C LYS A 36 19.68 0.04 4.87
N MET A 37 18.50 0.65 4.70
CA MET A 37 17.39 -0.01 4.01
C MET A 37 17.65 -0.13 2.50
N ILE A 38 18.17 0.92 1.88
CA ILE A 38 18.53 0.92 0.45
C ILE A 38 19.65 -0.10 0.19
N SER A 39 20.65 -0.21 1.07
CA SER A 39 21.73 -1.17 0.90
C SER A 39 21.35 -2.62 1.24
N GLY A 40 20.15 -2.85 1.78
CA GLY A 40 19.68 -4.18 2.18
C GLY A 40 20.19 -4.67 3.53
N ILE A 41 20.97 -3.85 4.25
CA ILE A 41 21.47 -4.14 5.61
C ILE A 41 20.30 -4.18 6.61
N ARG A 42 19.29 -3.33 6.40
CA ARG A 42 18.07 -3.27 7.21
C ARG A 42 16.86 -3.56 6.33
N LYS A 43 15.91 -4.36 6.84
CA LYS A 43 14.60 -4.52 6.21
C LYS A 43 13.61 -3.51 6.79
N PRO A 44 12.67 -2.97 5.99
CA PRO A 44 11.56 -2.20 6.52
C PRO A 44 10.76 -3.01 7.54
N GLN A 45 10.36 -2.37 8.63
CA GLN A 45 9.45 -2.94 9.62
C GLN A 45 8.01 -2.90 9.12
N ALA A 46 7.16 -3.76 9.68
CA ALA A 46 5.75 -3.85 9.28
C ALA A 46 5.01 -2.50 9.36
N GLU A 47 5.34 -1.68 10.36
CA GLU A 47 4.76 -0.34 10.56
C GLU A 47 5.31 0.70 9.57
N GLU A 48 6.50 0.49 9.01
CA GLU A 48 7.13 1.39 8.04
C GLU A 48 6.59 1.16 6.62
N ILE A 49 6.12 -0.05 6.31
CA ILE A 49 5.66 -0.47 4.98
C ILE A 49 4.52 0.43 4.44
N PRO A 50 3.42 0.71 5.19
CA PRO A 50 2.34 1.56 4.70
C PRO A 50 2.81 2.98 4.35
N THR A 51 3.70 3.54 5.18
CA THR A 51 4.23 4.89 4.97
C THR A 51 5.16 4.95 3.76
N ILE A 52 6.00 3.92 3.53
CA ILE A 52 6.83 3.83 2.32
C ILE A 52 5.95 3.78 1.07
N HIS A 53 4.90 2.96 1.08
CA HIS A 53 3.94 2.86 -0.01
C HIS A 53 3.23 4.19 -0.28
N ALA A 54 2.72 4.85 0.76
CA ALA A 54 2.10 6.17 0.65
C ALA A 54 3.07 7.23 0.11
N PHE A 55 4.33 7.21 0.54
CA PHE A 55 5.36 8.16 0.08
C PHE A 55 5.59 8.07 -1.43
N PHE A 56 5.60 6.87 -2.01
CA PHE A 56 5.77 6.67 -3.45
C PHE A 56 4.48 6.85 -4.26
N GLY A 57 3.37 7.25 -3.62
CA GLY A 57 2.06 7.33 -4.27
C GLY A 57 1.48 5.96 -4.62
N GLU A 58 2.12 4.89 -4.16
CA GLU A 58 1.62 3.53 -4.19
C GLU A 58 0.84 3.28 -2.91
N THR A 59 -0.13 4.15 -2.58
CA THR A 59 -1.25 3.62 -1.78
C THR A 59 -1.75 2.45 -2.58
N ALA A 60 -1.50 1.24 -2.09
CA ALA A 60 -1.99 0.01 -2.67
C ALA A 60 -3.50 0.22 -2.86
N SER A 61 -3.87 0.60 -4.07
CA SER A 61 -5.22 0.41 -4.56
C SER A 61 -5.30 -1.11 -4.72
N ASP A 62 -5.47 -1.80 -3.60
CA ASP A 62 -5.79 -3.24 -3.58
C ASP A 62 -7.13 -3.49 -4.28
N VAL A 63 -7.83 -2.42 -4.64
CA VAL A 63 -8.95 -2.43 -5.57
C VAL A 63 -8.41 -2.49 -6.99
N ASP A 64 -8.75 -3.57 -7.67
CA ASP A 64 -8.57 -3.75 -9.10
C ASP A 64 -8.98 -2.47 -9.87
N PRO A 65 -8.12 -1.92 -10.75
CA PRO A 65 -8.40 -0.67 -11.46
C PRO A 65 -9.67 -0.72 -12.31
N GLU A 66 -10.00 -1.88 -12.89
CA GLU A 66 -11.23 -2.09 -13.66
C GLU A 66 -12.44 -2.03 -12.74
N LEU A 67 -12.39 -2.73 -11.59
CA LEU A 67 -13.45 -2.66 -10.59
C LEU A 67 -13.68 -1.23 -10.08
N ALA A 68 -12.60 -0.49 -9.81
CA ALA A 68 -12.69 0.91 -9.39
C ALA A 68 -13.33 1.80 -10.48
N ALA A 69 -13.01 1.56 -11.75
CA ALA A 69 -13.57 2.30 -12.88
C ALA A 69 -15.07 2.01 -13.06
N VAL A 70 -15.49 0.75 -12.94
CA VAL A 70 -16.89 0.34 -13.00
C VAL A 70 -17.68 0.91 -11.81
N TRP A 71 -17.13 0.81 -10.59
CA TRP A 71 -17.78 1.33 -9.38
C TRP A 71 -18.11 2.82 -9.46
N ARG A 72 -17.24 3.63 -10.08
CA ARG A 72 -17.46 5.08 -10.26
C ARG A 72 -18.62 5.41 -11.19
N GLN A 73 -18.97 4.52 -12.12
CA GLN A 73 -20.06 4.73 -13.07
C GLN A 73 -21.44 4.44 -12.47
N LEU A 74 -21.49 3.65 -11.40
CA LEU A 74 -22.73 3.25 -10.74
C LEU A 74 -23.38 4.37 -9.93
N GLU A 75 -24.71 4.35 -9.88
CA GLU A 75 -25.51 5.20 -9.00
C GLU A 75 -25.37 4.79 -7.52
N PRO A 76 -25.67 5.70 -6.57
CA PRO A 76 -25.60 5.38 -5.13
C PRO A 76 -26.45 4.16 -4.71
N SER A 77 -27.61 3.98 -5.34
CA SER A 77 -28.51 2.84 -5.11
C SER A 77 -27.87 1.52 -5.54
N GLU A 78 -27.27 1.48 -6.72
CA GLU A 78 -26.60 0.32 -7.31
C GLU A 78 -25.35 -0.08 -6.51
N ARG A 79 -24.55 0.90 -6.08
CA ARG A 79 -23.41 0.67 -5.19
C ARG A 79 -23.85 0.04 -3.87
N THR A 80 -24.94 0.51 -3.31
CA THR A 80 -25.50 -0.03 -2.05
C THR A 80 -25.96 -1.47 -2.23
N PHE A 81 -26.60 -1.79 -3.34
CA PHE A 81 -26.99 -3.16 -3.68
C PHE A 81 -25.77 -4.08 -3.76
N LEU A 82 -24.74 -3.71 -4.52
CA LEU A 82 -23.52 -4.51 -4.65
C LEU A 82 -22.77 -4.68 -3.33
N LEU A 83 -22.72 -3.63 -2.50
CA LEU A 83 -22.11 -3.71 -1.17
C LEU A 83 -22.83 -4.74 -0.28
N ASN A 84 -24.16 -4.75 -0.30
CA ASN A 84 -24.94 -5.71 0.48
C ASN A 84 -24.76 -7.15 -0.04
N ALA A 85 -24.72 -7.34 -1.36
CA ALA A 85 -24.44 -8.64 -1.96
C ALA A 85 -23.04 -9.15 -1.58
N ALA A 86 -22.02 -8.29 -1.63
CA ALA A 86 -20.66 -8.65 -1.23
C ALA A 86 -20.58 -9.06 0.25
N LYS A 87 -21.26 -8.32 1.14
CA LYS A 87 -21.35 -8.65 2.57
C LYS A 87 -22.02 -10.01 2.81
N ALA A 88 -23.11 -10.30 2.11
CA ALA A 88 -23.79 -11.59 2.23
C ALA A 88 -22.88 -12.74 1.77
N GLN A 89 -22.14 -12.54 0.68
CA GLN A 89 -21.19 -13.55 0.17
C GLN A 89 -20.03 -13.81 1.14
N ILE A 90 -19.56 -12.79 1.87
CA ILE A 90 -18.53 -12.94 2.90
C ILE A 90 -19.10 -13.68 4.11
N ALA A 91 -20.28 -13.30 4.59
CA ALA A 91 -20.94 -13.95 5.71
C ALA A 91 -21.24 -15.44 5.45
N ALA A 92 -21.52 -15.82 4.19
CA ALA A 92 -21.70 -17.21 3.80
C ALA A 92 -20.38 -18.03 3.80
N LYS A 93 -19.21 -17.38 3.72
CA LYS A 93 -17.89 -18.03 3.72
C LYS A 93 -17.33 -18.27 5.12
N ASP A 94 -17.67 -17.42 6.08
CA ASP A 94 -17.34 -17.58 7.50
C ASP A 94 -18.61 -17.98 8.28
N PRO A 95 -18.95 -19.28 8.37
CA PRO A 95 -19.98 -19.69 9.31
C PRO A 95 -19.48 -19.38 10.72
N LEU A 96 -20.23 -18.54 11.45
CA LEU A 96 -20.01 -18.26 12.87
C LEU A 96 -19.82 -19.59 13.63
N PRO A 97 -18.86 -19.69 14.55
CA PRO A 97 -18.78 -20.85 15.45
C PRO A 97 -20.06 -20.89 16.28
N GLU A 98 -20.72 -22.07 16.29
CA GLU A 98 -21.87 -22.37 17.15
C GLU A 98 -21.58 -22.20 18.65
#